data_AF-A0A1D1ZJS4-F1
#
_entry.id   AF-A0A1D1ZJS4-F1
#
_cell.length_a   1.000
_cell.length_b   1.000
_cell.length_c   1.000
_cell.angle_alpha   90.00
_cell.angle_beta   90.00
_cell.angle_gamma   90.00
#
_symmetry.space_group_name_H-M   'P 1'
#
loop_
_entity.id
_entity.type
_entity.pdbx_description
1 polymer ?
#
loop_
_entity_poly.entity_id
_entity_poly.type
_entity_poly.pdbx_seq_one_letter_code
_entity_poly.pdbx_strand_id
1 'polypeptide(L)'
;MPAHSGAVMGSLQQSLWAGEGSSFQRRPKLCTTRERPDLVRLATVRACKAASIGGGLVAGGPPPSIPISIGGGDDATGFKDFSLKDADPEMHGLIGKEKQRQSRCLELIASENFTSRAVMEAVGSCLTNKYSEGLPGKRYYGGNEYIDQIESLCQRRALEAFRLDEEKWGVNVQPLSGSPANFEVYTALLKPHDRIMGLDLPHGGHLSHGFMTPKRRVSGTSIYFESMPYQLDEQTGYVDYDMLEKTANLFRPKLIIAGASAYPRDFDYPRMRKIADSIGAFLMMDMAHISGLVAAGVV
;
A
#
# COMPACT_ATOMS: atom_id res chain seq x y z
N MET A 1 7.21 -8.17 37.61
CA MET A 1 6.48 -6.91 37.38
C MET A 1 6.76 -6.45 35.95
N PRO A 2 5.84 -6.59 35.00
CA PRO A 2 6.00 -5.97 33.69
C PRO A 2 5.28 -4.62 33.67
N ALA A 3 6.02 -3.56 33.34
CA ALA A 3 5.49 -2.23 33.09
C ALA A 3 4.88 -2.18 31.68
N HIS A 4 3.56 -2.00 31.59
CA HIS A 4 2.89 -1.70 30.33
C HIS A 4 2.97 -0.18 30.09
N SER A 5 3.85 0.24 29.18
CA SER A 5 3.85 1.58 28.61
C SER A 5 2.90 1.60 27.41
N GLY A 6 1.63 1.92 27.64
CA GLY A 6 0.69 2.23 26.57
C GLY A 6 0.83 3.70 26.16
N ALA A 7 1.33 3.95 24.95
CA ALA A 7 1.31 5.27 24.35
C ALA A 7 -0.12 5.57 23.85
N VAL A 8 -0.81 6.49 24.51
CA VAL A 8 -2.07 7.07 24.02
C VAL A 8 -1.71 8.22 23.09
N MET A 9 -1.70 7.96 21.78
CA MET A 9 -1.67 9.02 20.76
C MET A 9 -3.09 9.25 20.28
N GLY A 10 -3.78 10.21 20.91
CA GLY A 10 -5.03 10.73 20.39
C GLY A 10 -4.75 11.63 19.18
N SER A 11 -5.35 11.33 18.03
CA SER A 11 -5.42 12.28 16.92
C SER A 11 -6.38 13.42 17.31
N LEU A 12 -5.84 14.47 17.93
CA LEU A 12 -6.53 15.75 18.01
C LEU A 12 -6.50 16.38 16.62
N GLN A 13 -7.56 16.16 15.82
CA GLN A 13 -7.89 17.07 14.73
C GLN A 13 -8.29 18.42 15.37
N GLN A 14 -7.30 19.27 15.62
CA GLN A 14 -7.56 20.66 16.00
C GLN A 14 -8.03 21.41 14.76
N SER A 15 -9.30 21.80 14.74
CA SER A 15 -9.83 22.79 13.82
C SER A 15 -9.29 24.17 14.19
N LEU A 16 -8.25 24.64 13.49
CA LEU A 16 -7.81 26.04 13.54
C LEU A 16 -8.82 26.89 12.77
N TRP A 17 -9.63 27.66 13.49
CA TRP A 17 -10.48 28.70 12.92
C TRP A 17 -9.63 29.94 12.62
N ALA A 18 -9.48 30.29 11.34
CA ALA A 18 -9.07 31.62 10.92
C ALA A 18 -10.34 32.42 10.56
N GLY A 19 -10.64 33.46 11.34
CA GLY A 19 -11.71 34.40 11.05
C GLY A 19 -11.38 35.25 9.82
N GLU A 20 -12.40 35.52 9.01
CA GLU A 20 -12.34 36.37 7.83
C GLU A 20 -11.87 37.79 8.16
N GLY A 21 -11.00 38.33 7.30
CA GLY A 21 -10.80 39.77 7.14
C GLY A 21 -9.45 40.32 7.57
N SER A 22 -8.45 40.27 6.69
CA SER A 22 -7.60 41.45 6.41
C SER A 22 -6.77 41.24 5.15
N SER A 23 -6.89 42.19 4.23
CA SER A 23 -6.06 42.40 3.05
C SER A 23 -4.56 42.25 3.31
N PHE A 24 -3.89 41.44 2.49
CA PHE A 24 -2.42 41.33 2.48
C PHE A 24 -1.81 42.62 1.88
N GLN A 25 -1.34 43.53 2.72
CA GLN A 25 -0.47 44.64 2.29
C GLN A 25 1.00 44.34 2.59
N ARG A 26 1.85 44.80 1.67
CA ARG A 26 3.28 44.54 1.50
C ARG A 26 4.14 44.99 2.70
N ARG A 27 5.30 44.32 2.84
CA ARG A 27 6.42 44.58 3.78
C ARG A 27 6.82 46.07 3.93
N PRO A 28 7.44 46.45 5.05
CA PRO A 28 8.91 46.67 5.03
C PRO A 28 9.69 46.12 6.26
N LYS A 29 11.02 46.32 6.23
CA LYS A 29 12.12 45.65 6.95
C LYS A 29 12.47 46.21 8.35
N LEU A 30 13.12 45.33 9.14
CA LEU A 30 14.28 45.51 10.06
C LEU A 30 14.13 46.01 11.53
N CYS A 31 14.69 45.17 12.42
CA CYS A 31 15.56 45.44 13.60
C CYS A 31 15.02 45.50 15.07
N THR A 32 15.71 44.67 15.88
CA THR A 32 16.13 44.75 17.31
C THR A 32 15.18 44.59 18.51
N THR A 33 15.38 43.46 19.20
CA THR A 33 15.59 43.21 20.65
C THR A 33 14.57 43.60 21.74
N ARG A 34 14.23 42.53 22.50
CA ARG A 34 14.08 42.39 23.97
C ARG A 34 12.68 42.50 24.60
N GLU A 35 12.43 41.49 25.45
CA GLU A 35 11.47 41.34 26.57
C GLU A 35 10.16 40.55 26.33
N ARG A 36 10.00 39.51 27.17
CA ARG A 36 8.81 38.68 27.48
C ARG A 36 8.37 39.06 28.92
N PRO A 37 7.18 38.70 29.45
CA PRO A 37 6.18 37.73 28.93
C PRO A 37 4.71 38.21 29.01
N ASP A 38 3.91 37.91 27.97
CA ASP A 38 2.45 38.11 28.04
C ASP A 38 1.74 36.91 28.70
N LEU A 39 0.92 37.23 29.71
CA LEU A 39 -0.10 36.37 30.30
C LEU A 39 -1.11 35.94 29.23
N VAL A 40 -1.25 34.63 29.01
CA VAL A 40 -2.37 34.08 28.22
C VAL A 40 -3.65 34.17 29.05
N ARG A 41 -4.57 35.02 28.61
CA ARG A 41 -5.93 35.14 29.16
C ARG A 41 -6.78 34.00 28.60
N LEU A 42 -7.07 32.99 29.42
CA LEU A 42 -8.04 31.94 29.08
C LEU A 42 -9.44 32.56 28.95
N ALA A 43 -9.97 32.58 27.72
CA ALA A 43 -11.36 32.91 27.48
C ALA A 43 -12.24 31.73 27.93
N THR A 44 -13.16 32.00 28.85
CA THR A 44 -14.22 31.09 29.29
C THR A 44 -15.07 30.64 28.10
N VAL A 45 -15.01 29.34 27.78
CA VAL A 45 -15.89 28.69 26.80
C VAL A 45 -17.24 28.41 27.46
N ARG A 46 -18.33 28.87 26.84
CA ARG A 46 -19.71 28.56 27.25
C ARG A 46 -19.96 27.05 27.11
N ALA A 47 -20.54 26.43 28.14
CA ALA A 47 -20.92 25.03 28.14
C ALA A 47 -21.92 24.72 27.01
N CYS A 48 -21.52 23.86 26.06
CA CYS A 48 -22.46 23.20 25.16
C CYS A 48 -23.27 22.17 25.96
N LYS A 49 -24.57 22.07 25.69
CA LYS A 49 -25.47 21.11 26.33
C LYS A 49 -24.90 19.70 26.17
N ALA A 50 -24.52 19.08 27.28
CA ALA A 50 -24.11 17.69 27.31
C ALA A 50 -25.33 16.80 27.05
N ALA A 51 -25.32 16.03 25.96
CA ALA A 51 -26.12 14.82 25.89
C ALA A 51 -25.55 13.83 26.91
N SER A 52 -26.36 13.31 27.82
CA SER A 52 -25.88 12.36 28.83
C SER A 52 -25.48 11.04 28.16
N ILE A 53 -24.18 10.76 28.12
CA ILE A 53 -23.65 9.47 27.70
C ILE A 53 -23.59 8.58 28.95
N GLY A 54 -24.48 7.59 29.04
CA GLY A 54 -24.40 6.55 30.07
C GLY A 54 -23.38 5.49 29.65
N GLY A 55 -22.20 5.47 30.27
CA GLY A 55 -21.18 4.45 30.07
C GLY A 55 -21.09 3.51 31.27
N GLY A 56 -21.40 2.22 31.07
CA GLY A 56 -21.09 1.16 32.02
C GLY A 56 -19.68 0.61 31.79
N LEU A 57 -18.89 0.50 32.87
CA LEU A 57 -17.60 -0.20 32.87
C LEU A 57 -17.87 -1.71 32.73
N VAL A 58 -17.78 -2.24 31.51
CA VAL A 58 -17.70 -3.69 31.28
C VAL A 58 -16.25 -4.05 31.00
N ALA A 59 -15.67 -4.81 31.92
CA ALA A 59 -14.38 -5.45 31.74
C ALA A 59 -14.48 -6.51 30.63
N GLY A 60 -13.65 -6.37 29.58
CA GLY A 60 -13.44 -7.41 28.56
C GLY A 60 -14.05 -7.11 27.19
N GLY A 61 -13.32 -6.36 26.35
CA GLY A 61 -13.64 -6.06 24.95
C GLY A 61 -13.49 -4.57 24.65
N PRO A 62 -12.88 -4.15 23.51
CA PRO A 62 -12.77 -2.73 23.19
C PRO A 62 -14.18 -2.18 22.90
N PRO A 63 -14.60 -1.05 23.51
CA PRO A 63 -15.90 -0.46 23.18
C PRO A 63 -15.82 0.10 21.76
N PRO A 64 -16.62 -0.39 20.81
CA PRO A 64 -16.63 0.13 19.45
C PRO A 64 -17.55 1.35 19.46
N SER A 65 -17.08 2.49 18.95
CA SER A 65 -17.90 3.61 18.46
C SER A 65 -19.37 3.65 18.92
N ILE A 66 -19.71 4.56 19.85
CA ILE A 66 -21.11 4.76 20.28
C ILE A 66 -21.86 5.48 19.15
N PRO A 67 -22.92 4.89 18.56
CA PRO A 67 -23.75 5.59 17.61
C PRO A 67 -24.49 6.72 18.33
N ILE A 68 -24.30 7.95 17.87
CA ILE A 68 -25.05 9.11 18.33
C ILE A 68 -26.19 9.34 17.35
N SER A 69 -27.42 9.40 17.84
CA SER A 69 -28.55 9.88 17.03
C SER A 69 -28.37 11.38 16.79
N ILE A 70 -27.98 11.77 15.59
CA ILE A 70 -27.95 13.18 15.19
C ILE A 70 -29.41 13.63 15.01
N GLY A 71 -29.94 14.32 16.01
CA GLY A 71 -31.23 14.99 15.91
C GLY A 71 -31.07 16.37 15.28
N GLY A 72 -31.62 16.57 14.07
CA GLY A 72 -31.64 17.85 13.37
C GLY A 72 -30.69 17.89 12.17
N GLY A 73 -31.18 18.47 11.05
CA GLY A 73 -30.55 18.42 9.72
C GLY A 73 -29.10 18.92 9.64
N ASP A 74 -28.50 18.68 8.47
CA ASP A 74 -27.06 18.76 8.13
C ASP A 74 -26.27 20.01 8.57
N ASP A 75 -26.92 21.05 9.10
CA ASP A 75 -26.33 22.32 9.54
C ASP A 75 -25.96 22.39 11.04
N ALA A 76 -26.19 21.34 11.83
CA ALA A 76 -25.98 21.39 13.29
C ALA A 76 -24.49 21.36 13.73
N THR A 77 -23.57 20.96 12.85
CA THR A 77 -22.14 20.98 13.10
C THR A 77 -21.51 21.97 12.13
N GLY A 78 -20.89 23.07 12.60
CA GLY A 78 -20.26 24.08 11.73
C GLY A 78 -19.04 23.59 10.92
N PHE A 79 -18.98 22.31 10.60
CA PHE A 79 -17.99 21.68 9.74
C PHE A 79 -18.29 22.04 8.28
N LYS A 80 -17.36 22.76 7.64
CA LYS A 80 -17.41 23.06 6.22
C LYS A 80 -16.51 22.07 5.48
N ASP A 81 -17.11 21.22 4.67
CA ASP A 81 -16.39 20.34 3.75
C ASP A 81 -16.13 21.08 2.43
N PHE A 82 -14.88 21.42 2.16
CA PHE A 82 -14.51 22.19 0.97
C PHE A 82 -14.19 21.26 -0.19
N SER A 83 -14.63 21.63 -1.40
CA SER A 83 -14.17 20.95 -2.60
C SER A 83 -12.68 21.18 -2.82
N LEU A 84 -11.98 20.27 -3.52
CA LEU A 84 -10.56 20.45 -3.84
C LEU A 84 -10.30 21.78 -4.58
N LYS A 85 -11.23 22.20 -5.43
CA LYS A 85 -11.12 23.46 -6.18
C LYS A 85 -11.07 24.68 -5.25
N ASP A 86 -11.81 24.65 -4.15
CA ASP A 86 -11.91 25.76 -3.21
C ASP A 86 -10.78 25.69 -2.16
N ALA A 87 -10.45 24.48 -1.69
CA ALA A 87 -9.40 24.25 -0.70
C ALA A 87 -7.98 24.41 -1.28
N ASP A 88 -7.75 23.93 -2.51
CA ASP A 88 -6.46 23.95 -3.21
C ASP A 88 -6.65 24.11 -4.73
N PRO A 89 -6.91 25.35 -5.22
CA PRO A 89 -7.11 25.62 -6.64
C PRO A 89 -5.88 25.33 -7.50
N GLU A 90 -4.66 25.37 -6.93
CA GLU A 90 -3.43 25.05 -7.65
C GLU A 90 -3.37 23.56 -7.97
N MET A 91 -3.57 22.70 -6.98
CA MET A 91 -3.61 21.25 -7.17
C MET A 91 -4.76 20.82 -8.07
N HIS A 92 -5.95 21.41 -7.91
CA HIS A 92 -7.06 21.19 -8.82
C HIS A 92 -6.68 21.53 -10.28
N GLY A 93 -5.95 22.65 -10.49
CA GLY A 93 -5.43 23.04 -11.79
C GLY A 93 -4.43 22.04 -12.38
N LEU A 94 -3.52 21.49 -11.57
CA LEU A 94 -2.55 20.48 -11.99
C LEU A 94 -3.22 19.15 -12.38
N ILE A 95 -4.19 18.66 -11.60
CA ILE A 95 -4.97 17.46 -11.93
C ILE A 95 -5.70 17.65 -13.27
N GLY A 96 -6.26 18.84 -13.50
CA GLY A 96 -6.88 19.18 -14.78
C GLY A 96 -5.91 19.10 -15.96
N LYS A 97 -4.67 19.56 -15.79
CA LYS A 97 -3.61 19.47 -16.80
C LYS A 97 -3.20 18.02 -17.07
N GLU A 98 -3.04 17.19 -16.03
CA GLU A 98 -2.69 15.77 -16.20
C GLU A 98 -3.80 14.99 -16.90
N LYS A 99 -5.07 15.25 -16.55
CA LYS A 99 -6.22 14.67 -17.26
C LYS A 99 -6.19 15.02 -18.75
N GLN A 100 -5.85 16.26 -19.10
CA GLN A 100 -5.69 16.67 -20.49
C GLN A 100 -4.52 15.97 -21.17
N ARG A 101 -3.36 15.83 -20.50
CA ARG A 101 -2.21 15.09 -21.01
C ARG A 101 -2.61 13.67 -21.39
N GLN A 102 -3.20 12.92 -20.47
CA GLN A 102 -3.65 11.54 -20.68
C GLN A 102 -4.63 11.44 -21.86
N SER A 103 -5.61 12.35 -21.94
CA SER A 103 -6.62 12.34 -23.02
C SER A 103 -6.06 12.63 -24.42
N ARG A 104 -4.84 13.18 -24.51
CA ARG A 104 -4.20 13.62 -25.76
C ARG A 104 -2.90 12.86 -26.04
N CYS A 105 -2.58 11.84 -25.25
CA CYS A 105 -1.35 11.08 -25.36
C CYS A 105 -1.66 9.65 -25.83
N LEU A 106 -0.81 9.12 -26.71
CA LEU A 106 -0.77 7.69 -27.00
C LEU A 106 0.09 7.03 -25.93
N GLU A 107 -0.55 6.48 -24.91
CA GLU A 107 0.14 5.83 -23.79
C GLU A 107 0.54 4.40 -24.18
N LEU A 108 1.85 4.16 -24.31
CA LEU A 108 2.44 2.88 -24.76
C LEU A 108 3.33 2.24 -23.70
N ILE A 109 3.36 2.79 -22.48
CA ILE A 109 4.09 2.22 -21.35
C ILE A 109 3.31 0.98 -20.88
N ALA A 110 3.92 -0.20 -21.00
CA ALA A 110 3.26 -1.50 -20.75
C ALA A 110 2.74 -1.70 -19.32
N SER A 111 3.25 -0.94 -18.34
CA SER A 111 2.81 -0.99 -16.94
C SER A 111 1.72 0.03 -16.60
N GLU A 112 1.38 0.95 -17.50
CA GLU A 112 0.33 1.93 -17.29
C GLU A 112 -1.03 1.42 -17.78
N ASN A 113 -2.10 1.91 -17.14
CA ASN A 113 -3.48 1.61 -17.53
C ASN A 113 -4.42 2.70 -17.01
N PHE A 114 -5.62 2.79 -17.59
CA PHE A 114 -6.68 3.67 -17.13
C PHE A 114 -7.68 2.89 -16.28
N THR A 115 -7.71 3.20 -14.98
CA THR A 115 -8.68 2.57 -14.07
C THR A 115 -10.10 3.08 -14.30
N SER A 116 -11.09 2.33 -13.83
CA SER A 116 -12.49 2.72 -13.94
C SER A 116 -12.87 3.81 -12.94
N ARG A 117 -13.89 4.59 -13.28
CA ARG A 117 -14.48 5.59 -12.37
C ARG A 117 -14.95 4.98 -11.05
N ALA A 118 -15.55 3.80 -11.09
CA ALA A 118 -16.04 3.11 -9.90
C ALA A 118 -14.90 2.80 -8.90
N VAL A 119 -13.72 2.43 -9.40
CA VAL A 119 -12.53 2.22 -8.54
C VAL A 119 -12.08 3.53 -7.91
N MET A 120 -12.01 4.62 -8.69
CA MET A 120 -11.62 5.94 -8.16
C MET A 120 -12.60 6.45 -7.09
N GLU A 121 -13.91 6.24 -7.26
CA GLU A 121 -14.93 6.60 -6.28
C GLU A 121 -14.75 5.85 -4.95
N ALA A 122 -14.43 4.55 -4.99
CA ALA A 122 -14.16 3.76 -3.80
C ALA A 122 -12.87 4.20 -3.08
N VAL A 123 -11.78 4.46 -3.82
CA VAL A 123 -10.49 4.88 -3.27
C VAL A 123 -10.58 6.26 -2.60
N GLY A 124 -11.40 7.17 -3.13
CA GLY A 124 -11.64 8.50 -2.55
C GLY A 124 -12.73 8.56 -1.47
N SER A 125 -13.20 7.42 -0.97
CA SER A 125 -14.31 7.36 -0.02
C SER A 125 -13.90 7.53 1.45
N CYS A 126 -14.88 7.49 2.35
CA CYS A 126 -14.66 7.60 3.80
C CYS A 126 -13.86 6.44 4.42
N LEU A 127 -13.61 5.35 3.68
CA LEU A 127 -12.86 4.19 4.17
C LEU A 127 -11.45 4.56 4.65
N THR A 128 -10.85 5.61 4.07
CA THR A 128 -9.54 6.13 4.49
C THR A 128 -9.47 6.56 5.97
N ASN A 129 -10.63 6.87 6.57
CA ASN A 129 -10.69 7.36 7.95
C ASN A 129 -10.57 6.23 8.99
N LYS A 130 -10.67 4.95 8.58
CA LYS A 130 -10.73 3.83 9.53
C LYS A 130 -9.39 3.13 9.70
N TYR A 131 -8.96 3.05 10.96
CA TYR A 131 -7.81 2.25 11.36
C TYR A 131 -8.23 0.81 11.70
N SER A 132 -7.65 -0.18 11.02
CA SER A 132 -8.12 -1.58 11.04
C SER A 132 -6.99 -2.61 11.13
N GLU A 133 -6.02 -2.39 12.02
CA GLU A 133 -4.92 -3.35 12.24
C GLU A 133 -5.45 -4.76 12.60
N GLY A 134 -4.80 -5.77 12.03
CA GLY A 134 -5.19 -7.18 12.14
C GLY A 134 -5.87 -7.69 10.88
N LEU A 135 -6.56 -8.82 11.02
CA LEU A 135 -7.33 -9.47 9.95
C LEU A 135 -8.83 -9.46 10.30
N PRO A 136 -9.73 -9.68 9.32
CA PRO A 136 -11.16 -9.83 9.59
C PRO A 136 -11.45 -10.79 10.75
N GLY A 137 -12.31 -10.38 11.69
CA GLY A 137 -12.64 -11.14 12.90
C GLY A 137 -11.54 -11.19 13.98
N LYS A 138 -10.35 -10.65 13.71
CA LYS A 138 -9.20 -10.59 14.64
C LYS A 138 -8.54 -9.21 14.62
N ARG A 139 -9.37 -8.17 14.75
CA ARG A 139 -8.90 -6.77 14.80
C ARG A 139 -8.44 -6.38 16.20
N TYR A 140 -7.44 -5.50 16.26
CA TYR A 140 -6.99 -4.91 17.52
C TYR A 140 -7.92 -3.80 18.03
N TYR A 141 -8.67 -3.15 17.13
CA TYR A 141 -9.61 -2.06 17.45
C TYR A 141 -11.05 -2.40 17.08
N GLY A 142 -12.01 -1.79 17.80
CA GLY A 142 -13.44 -1.88 17.50
C GLY A 142 -13.88 -1.05 16.28
N GLY A 143 -15.17 -1.18 15.91
CA GLY A 143 -15.82 -0.39 14.86
C GLY A 143 -15.47 -0.82 13.43
N ASN A 144 -15.02 -2.06 13.24
CA ASN A 144 -14.57 -2.60 11.95
C ASN A 144 -15.61 -3.52 11.29
N GLU A 145 -16.88 -3.44 11.70
CA GLU A 145 -17.96 -4.34 11.26
C GLU A 145 -18.12 -4.33 9.74
N TYR A 146 -17.98 -3.16 9.12
CA TYR A 146 -18.04 -3.00 7.67
C TYR A 146 -16.68 -3.18 6.98
N ILE A 147 -15.57 -2.82 7.64
CA ILE A 147 -14.23 -3.05 7.09
C ILE A 147 -13.96 -4.54 6.91
N ASP A 148 -14.38 -5.37 7.87
CA ASP A 148 -14.25 -6.82 7.79
C ASP A 148 -15.05 -7.40 6.62
N GLN A 149 -16.27 -6.89 6.38
CA GLN A 149 -17.07 -7.28 5.21
C GLN A 149 -16.40 -6.90 3.89
N ILE A 150 -15.83 -5.68 3.83
CA ILE A 150 -15.14 -5.17 2.63
C ILE A 150 -13.89 -5.99 2.33
N GLU A 151 -13.04 -6.24 3.34
CA GLU A 151 -11.80 -7.01 3.15
C GLU A 151 -12.12 -8.47 2.80
N SER A 152 -13.08 -9.10 3.47
CA SER A 152 -13.49 -10.48 3.15
C SER A 152 -14.10 -10.59 1.74
N LEU A 153 -14.86 -9.58 1.30
CA LEU A 153 -15.37 -9.49 -0.07
C LEU A 153 -14.23 -9.38 -1.08
N CYS A 154 -13.20 -8.56 -0.78
CA CYS A 154 -12.03 -8.39 -1.64
C CYS A 154 -11.24 -9.71 -1.77
N GLN A 155 -10.98 -10.38 -0.65
CA GLN A 155 -10.27 -11.67 -0.62
C GLN A 155 -11.01 -12.73 -1.45
N ARG A 156 -12.32 -12.88 -1.23
CA ARG A 156 -13.14 -13.84 -1.99
C ARG A 156 -13.12 -13.52 -3.49
N ARG A 157 -13.33 -12.26 -3.87
CA ARG A 157 -13.29 -11.85 -5.28
C ARG A 157 -11.92 -12.04 -5.93
N ALA A 158 -10.84 -11.89 -5.17
CA ALA A 158 -9.49 -12.16 -5.67
C ALA A 158 -9.33 -13.66 -6.01
N LEU A 159 -9.75 -14.56 -5.12
CA LEU A 159 -9.73 -16.00 -5.41
C LEU A 159 -10.63 -16.36 -6.59
N GLU A 160 -11.85 -15.82 -6.65
CA GLU A 160 -12.79 -16.01 -7.76
C GLU A 160 -12.20 -15.54 -9.11
N ALA A 161 -11.55 -14.37 -9.14
CA ALA A 161 -10.97 -13.79 -10.36
C ALA A 161 -9.90 -14.69 -11.00
N PHE A 162 -9.17 -15.46 -10.18
CA PHE A 162 -8.16 -16.41 -10.63
C PHE A 162 -8.64 -17.86 -10.64
N ARG A 163 -9.94 -18.10 -10.42
CA ARG A 163 -10.58 -19.44 -10.39
C ARG A 163 -9.90 -20.39 -9.40
N LEU A 164 -9.54 -19.87 -8.23
CA LEU A 164 -8.81 -20.62 -7.22
C LEU A 164 -9.77 -21.27 -6.22
N ASP A 165 -9.43 -22.50 -5.84
CA ASP A 165 -10.06 -23.25 -4.77
C ASP A 165 -9.61 -22.70 -3.40
N GLU A 166 -10.55 -22.23 -2.59
CA GLU A 166 -10.29 -21.60 -1.28
C GLU A 166 -9.69 -22.56 -0.26
N GLU A 167 -9.85 -23.88 -0.44
CA GLU A 167 -9.20 -24.88 0.42
C GLU A 167 -7.70 -24.99 0.15
N LYS A 168 -7.25 -24.59 -1.05
CA LYS A 168 -5.85 -24.69 -1.50
C LYS A 168 -5.15 -23.35 -1.53
N TRP A 169 -5.91 -22.26 -1.69
CA TRP A 169 -5.38 -20.93 -1.88
C TRP A 169 -5.98 -19.95 -0.87
N GLY A 170 -5.08 -19.26 -0.18
CA GLY A 170 -5.40 -18.05 0.56
C GLY A 170 -4.91 -16.81 -0.19
N VAL A 171 -5.37 -15.63 0.23
CA VAL A 171 -4.92 -14.36 -0.32
C VAL A 171 -4.81 -13.31 0.78
N ASN A 172 -3.74 -12.52 0.73
CA ASN A 172 -3.60 -11.30 1.51
C ASN A 172 -3.74 -10.10 0.56
N VAL A 173 -4.68 -9.20 0.86
CA VAL A 173 -5.02 -8.02 0.06
C VAL A 173 -4.55 -6.70 0.71
N GLN A 174 -3.72 -6.79 1.75
CA GLN A 174 -3.16 -5.65 2.49
C GLN A 174 -1.82 -5.10 1.96
N PRO A 175 -0.98 -5.83 1.17
CA PRO A 175 0.26 -5.25 0.67
C PRO A 175 0.02 -3.96 -0.12
N LEU A 176 0.77 -2.91 0.21
CA LEU A 176 0.50 -1.55 -0.29
C LEU A 176 0.83 -1.37 -1.79
N SER A 177 1.71 -2.20 -2.33
CA SER A 177 2.14 -2.20 -3.74
C SER A 177 2.94 -3.49 -4.06
N GLY A 178 3.35 -3.69 -5.31
CA GLY A 178 4.07 -4.90 -5.74
C GLY A 178 5.45 -5.08 -5.08
N SER A 179 6.25 -4.02 -4.99
CA SER A 179 7.57 -4.07 -4.34
C SER A 179 7.52 -4.51 -2.87
N PRO A 180 6.68 -3.90 -1.99
CA PRO A 180 6.55 -4.38 -0.62
C PRO A 180 5.90 -5.76 -0.54
N ALA A 181 4.94 -6.12 -1.40
CA ALA A 181 4.37 -7.46 -1.43
C ALA A 181 5.44 -8.55 -1.62
N ASN A 182 6.37 -8.34 -2.57
CA ASN A 182 7.48 -9.27 -2.77
C ASN A 182 8.39 -9.34 -1.53
N PHE A 183 8.71 -8.20 -0.93
CA PHE A 183 9.56 -8.15 0.25
C PHE A 183 8.92 -8.81 1.48
N GLU A 184 7.60 -8.70 1.63
CA GLU A 184 6.81 -9.38 2.66
C GLU A 184 6.85 -10.92 2.47
N VAL A 185 6.74 -11.41 1.23
CA VAL A 185 6.91 -12.85 0.94
C VAL A 185 8.30 -13.34 1.34
N TYR A 186 9.35 -12.61 0.98
CA TYR A 186 10.71 -12.98 1.36
C TYR A 186 10.88 -12.98 2.88
N THR A 187 10.39 -11.96 3.56
CA THR A 187 10.47 -11.86 5.02
C THR A 187 9.67 -12.96 5.73
N ALA A 188 8.57 -13.43 5.12
CA ALA A 188 7.75 -14.50 5.68
C ALA A 188 8.39 -15.90 5.51
N LEU A 189 9.03 -16.16 4.37
CA LEU A 189 9.53 -17.49 4.01
C LEU A 189 11.03 -17.68 4.27
N LEU A 190 11.80 -16.61 4.27
CA LEU A 190 13.25 -16.61 4.25
C LEU A 190 13.83 -15.92 5.48
N LYS A 191 15.02 -16.35 5.88
CA LYS A 191 15.83 -15.64 6.86
C LYS A 191 16.66 -14.55 6.18
N PRO A 192 17.09 -13.49 6.91
CA PRO A 192 18.09 -12.58 6.39
C PRO A 192 19.31 -13.34 5.86
N HIS A 193 19.81 -12.93 4.70
CA HIS A 193 20.89 -13.57 3.93
C HIS A 193 20.59 -14.95 3.32
N ASP A 194 19.35 -15.45 3.40
CA ASP A 194 18.95 -16.57 2.54
C ASP A 194 19.02 -16.15 1.06
N ARG A 195 19.21 -17.16 0.21
CA ARG A 195 19.54 -16.97 -1.20
C ARG A 195 18.29 -16.92 -2.07
N ILE A 196 18.24 -15.97 -3.01
CA ILE A 196 17.13 -15.77 -3.94
C ILE A 196 17.67 -15.71 -5.37
N MET A 197 16.93 -16.29 -6.32
CA MET A 197 17.20 -16.09 -7.75
C MET A 197 15.99 -15.49 -8.46
N GLY A 198 16.23 -14.45 -9.26
CA GLY A 198 15.25 -13.79 -10.12
C GLY A 198 15.87 -13.44 -11.47
N LEU A 199 15.05 -13.07 -12.46
CA LEU A 199 15.54 -12.66 -13.78
C LEU A 199 16.38 -11.38 -13.64
N ASP A 200 17.51 -11.32 -14.34
CA ASP A 200 18.39 -10.16 -14.31
C ASP A 200 17.66 -8.89 -14.79
N LEU A 201 17.95 -7.75 -14.15
CA LEU A 201 17.23 -6.50 -14.43
C LEU A 201 17.39 -6.05 -15.90
N PRO A 202 18.61 -6.05 -16.50
CA PRO A 202 18.78 -5.71 -17.92
C PRO A 202 18.14 -6.72 -18.87
N HIS A 203 17.84 -7.93 -18.37
CA HIS A 203 17.24 -9.03 -19.14
C HIS A 203 15.73 -9.12 -18.94
N GLY A 204 15.11 -8.06 -18.39
CA GLY A 204 13.67 -7.94 -18.26
C GLY A 204 13.12 -8.24 -16.87
N GLY A 205 13.97 -8.50 -15.87
CA GLY A 205 13.56 -8.66 -14.47
C GLY A 205 12.99 -7.39 -13.83
N HIS A 206 12.78 -7.43 -12.51
CA HIS A 206 12.30 -6.28 -11.74
C HIS A 206 13.21 -6.00 -10.54
N LEU A 207 13.30 -4.73 -10.11
CA LEU A 207 14.16 -4.33 -8.98
C LEU A 207 13.86 -5.10 -7.69
N SER A 208 12.59 -5.42 -7.42
CA SER A 208 12.20 -6.18 -6.21
C SER A 208 12.63 -7.64 -6.23
N HIS A 209 13.11 -8.17 -7.37
CA HIS A 209 13.62 -9.55 -7.48
C HIS A 209 15.09 -9.67 -7.04
N GLY A 210 15.74 -8.54 -6.80
CA GLY A 210 17.17 -8.45 -6.48
C GLY A 210 17.93 -7.78 -7.62
N PHE A 211 18.66 -6.72 -7.29
CA PHE A 211 19.54 -6.04 -8.22
C PHE A 211 20.76 -5.46 -7.51
N MET A 212 21.93 -5.79 -8.02
CA MET A 212 23.21 -5.23 -7.59
C MET A 212 24.14 -5.08 -8.78
N THR A 213 25.02 -4.09 -8.67
CA THR A 213 26.16 -3.90 -9.56
C THR A 213 27.42 -4.45 -8.88
N PRO A 214 28.55 -4.62 -9.60
CA PRO A 214 29.81 -5.06 -8.99
C PRO A 214 30.29 -4.21 -7.81
N LYS A 215 29.82 -2.95 -7.72
CA LYS A 215 30.23 -2.00 -6.67
C LYS A 215 29.18 -1.80 -5.57
N ARG A 216 27.91 -2.12 -5.82
CA ARG A 216 26.81 -1.72 -4.94
C ARG A 216 25.57 -2.59 -5.09
N ARG A 217 24.99 -2.98 -3.95
CA ARG A 217 23.62 -3.50 -3.84
C ARG A 217 22.62 -2.35 -3.96
N VAL A 218 21.74 -2.42 -4.96
CA VAL A 218 20.83 -1.32 -5.33
C VAL A 218 19.44 -1.58 -4.77
N SER A 219 18.93 -2.80 -4.91
CA SER A 219 17.62 -3.20 -4.39
C SER A 219 17.67 -3.50 -2.89
N GLY A 220 16.60 -3.18 -2.17
CA GLY A 220 16.40 -3.63 -0.79
C GLY A 220 16.49 -5.15 -0.67
N THR A 221 15.96 -5.90 -1.65
CA THR A 221 16.06 -7.36 -1.71
C THR A 221 17.50 -7.82 -1.65
N SER A 222 18.39 -7.25 -2.48
CA SER A 222 19.81 -7.60 -2.48
C SER A 222 20.56 -7.11 -1.25
N ILE A 223 20.04 -6.15 -0.48
CA ILE A 223 20.67 -5.69 0.77
C ILE A 223 20.39 -6.68 1.91
N TYR A 224 19.14 -7.17 2.02
CA TYR A 224 18.71 -8.04 3.11
C TYR A 224 18.83 -9.54 2.80
N PHE A 225 18.87 -9.91 1.52
CA PHE A 225 18.98 -11.29 1.03
C PHE A 225 20.14 -11.41 0.04
N GLU A 226 20.63 -12.63 -0.16
CA GLU A 226 21.69 -12.91 -1.13
C GLU A 226 21.07 -13.25 -2.49
N SER A 227 20.96 -12.26 -3.37
CA SER A 227 20.38 -12.45 -4.71
C SER A 227 21.44 -12.87 -5.74
N MET A 228 21.13 -13.79 -6.65
CA MET A 228 21.91 -14.05 -7.86
C MET A 228 20.97 -14.10 -9.07
N PRO A 229 21.23 -13.33 -10.15
CA PRO A 229 20.32 -13.34 -11.29
C PRO A 229 20.43 -14.64 -12.09
N TYR A 230 19.35 -15.01 -12.76
CA TYR A 230 19.41 -15.83 -13.97
C TYR A 230 19.11 -14.97 -15.19
N GLN A 231 19.49 -15.44 -16.38
CA GLN A 231 19.57 -14.62 -17.58
C GLN A 231 18.81 -15.27 -18.75
N LEU A 232 18.60 -14.47 -19.81
CA LEU A 232 18.17 -14.98 -21.10
C LEU A 232 19.37 -15.55 -21.86
N ASP A 233 19.10 -16.49 -22.75
CA ASP A 233 19.96 -16.76 -23.89
C ASP A 233 19.83 -15.58 -24.86
N GLU A 234 20.92 -14.82 -25.02
CA GLU A 234 20.96 -13.61 -25.85
C GLU A 234 20.72 -13.89 -27.35
N GLN A 235 20.92 -15.13 -27.81
CA GLN A 235 20.68 -15.48 -29.21
C GLN A 235 19.20 -15.67 -29.51
N THR A 236 18.46 -16.25 -28.57
CA THR A 236 17.05 -16.60 -28.74
C THR A 236 16.09 -15.61 -28.07
N GLY A 237 16.58 -14.88 -27.06
CA GLY A 237 15.78 -13.98 -26.23
C GLY A 237 14.86 -14.72 -25.25
N TYR A 238 15.08 -16.01 -25.00
CA TYR A 238 14.33 -16.80 -24.01
C TYR A 238 15.13 -17.01 -22.73
N VAL A 239 14.47 -17.26 -21.60
CA VAL A 239 15.16 -17.65 -20.37
C VAL A 239 16.03 -18.87 -20.63
N ASP A 240 17.31 -18.80 -20.28
CA ASP A 240 18.22 -19.94 -20.35
C ASP A 240 17.97 -20.86 -19.14
N TYR A 241 16.97 -21.72 -19.26
CA TYR A 241 16.56 -22.64 -18.21
C TYR A 241 17.65 -23.65 -17.84
N ASP A 242 18.52 -24.01 -18.78
CA ASP A 242 19.61 -24.97 -18.53
C ASP A 242 20.72 -24.31 -17.72
N MET A 243 21.05 -23.05 -18.01
CA MET A 243 21.96 -22.27 -17.18
C MET A 243 21.35 -21.96 -15.81
N LEU A 244 20.05 -21.63 -15.75
CA LEU A 244 19.33 -21.48 -14.48
C LEU A 244 19.42 -22.76 -13.64
N GLU A 245 19.18 -23.95 -14.20
CA GLU A 245 19.29 -25.21 -13.46
C GLU A 245 20.72 -25.46 -12.95
N LYS A 246 21.73 -25.25 -13.79
CA LYS A 246 23.15 -25.42 -13.40
C LYS A 246 23.53 -24.47 -12.26
N THR A 247 23.21 -23.19 -12.41
CA THR A 247 23.56 -22.15 -11.44
C THR A 247 22.76 -22.28 -10.15
N ALA A 248 21.49 -22.68 -10.21
CA ALA A 248 20.67 -22.97 -9.03
C ALA A 248 21.23 -24.16 -8.21
N ASN A 249 21.79 -25.18 -8.85
CA ASN A 249 22.46 -26.28 -8.15
C ASN A 249 23.74 -25.86 -7.41
N LEU A 250 24.46 -24.85 -7.92
CA LEU A 250 25.66 -24.32 -7.30
C LEU A 250 25.31 -23.30 -6.21
N PHE A 251 24.40 -22.38 -6.51
CA PHE A 251 24.02 -21.28 -5.63
C PHE A 251 23.02 -21.71 -4.55
N ARG A 252 22.25 -22.78 -4.74
CA ARG A 252 21.28 -23.30 -3.75
C ARG A 252 20.34 -22.21 -3.21
N PRO A 253 19.57 -21.51 -4.07
CA PRO A 253 18.59 -20.55 -3.58
C PRO A 253 17.51 -21.24 -2.75
N LYS A 254 16.93 -20.49 -1.82
CA LYS A 254 15.75 -20.89 -1.05
C LYS A 254 14.45 -20.50 -1.75
N LEU A 255 14.52 -19.55 -2.67
CA LEU A 255 13.39 -19.09 -3.47
C LEU A 255 13.85 -18.74 -4.89
N ILE A 256 13.12 -19.22 -5.89
CA ILE A 256 13.25 -18.84 -7.29
C ILE A 256 12.01 -18.04 -7.68
N ILE A 257 12.20 -16.89 -8.32
CA ILE A 257 11.14 -16.03 -8.82
C ILE A 257 10.96 -16.31 -10.31
N ALA A 258 9.75 -16.65 -10.75
CA ALA A 258 9.31 -16.54 -12.13
C ALA A 258 8.54 -15.22 -12.26
N GLY A 259 9.03 -14.28 -13.06
CA GLY A 259 8.40 -12.97 -13.18
C GLY A 259 9.30 -11.99 -13.90
N ALA A 260 8.70 -11.04 -14.59
CA ALA A 260 9.41 -10.07 -15.43
C ALA A 260 8.60 -8.78 -15.60
N SER A 261 9.33 -7.69 -15.85
CA SER A 261 8.76 -6.40 -16.26
C SER A 261 8.79 -6.24 -17.79
N ALA A 262 9.83 -6.76 -18.44
CA ALA A 262 10.07 -6.55 -19.87
C ALA A 262 10.53 -7.86 -20.54
N TYR A 263 9.65 -8.87 -20.48
CA TYR A 263 9.85 -10.16 -21.14
C TYR A 263 8.60 -10.50 -21.97
N PRO A 264 8.69 -10.54 -23.32
CA PRO A 264 7.51 -10.65 -24.19
C PRO A 264 7.07 -12.11 -24.44
N ARG A 265 7.56 -13.05 -23.64
CA ARG A 265 7.26 -14.49 -23.75
C ARG A 265 6.70 -14.98 -22.42
N ASP A 266 5.99 -16.10 -22.47
CA ASP A 266 5.57 -16.78 -21.25
C ASP A 266 6.73 -17.57 -20.64
N PHE A 267 6.63 -17.84 -19.34
CA PHE A 267 7.58 -18.69 -18.63
C PHE A 267 7.20 -20.16 -18.79
N ASP A 268 8.21 -21.04 -18.86
CA ASP A 268 8.00 -22.48 -18.73
C ASP A 268 7.83 -22.82 -17.25
N TYR A 269 6.62 -22.63 -16.73
CA TYR A 269 6.30 -22.91 -15.32
C TYR A 269 6.61 -24.35 -14.90
N PRO A 270 6.30 -25.39 -15.70
CA PRO A 270 6.72 -26.76 -15.40
C PRO A 270 8.24 -26.90 -15.24
N ARG A 271 9.04 -26.28 -16.13
CA ARG A 271 10.51 -26.29 -16.02
C ARG A 271 10.99 -25.55 -14.77
N MET A 272 10.42 -24.39 -14.47
CA MET A 272 10.73 -23.62 -13.25
C MET A 272 10.41 -24.42 -11.97
N ARG A 273 9.25 -25.07 -11.92
CA ARG A 273 8.83 -25.94 -10.80
C ARG A 273 9.80 -27.09 -10.61
N LYS A 274 10.16 -27.79 -11.69
CA LYS A 274 11.12 -28.90 -11.67
C LYS A 274 12.47 -28.47 -11.09
N ILE A 275 12.98 -27.32 -11.51
CA ILE A 275 14.26 -26.78 -11.00
C ILE A 275 14.12 -26.46 -9.50
N ALA A 276 13.08 -25.74 -9.09
CA ALA A 276 12.86 -25.40 -7.69
C ALA A 276 12.74 -26.65 -6.79
N ASP A 277 11.99 -27.67 -7.23
CA ASP A 277 11.85 -28.95 -6.50
C ASP A 277 13.20 -29.66 -6.33
N SER A 278 14.02 -29.71 -7.38
CA SER A 278 15.31 -30.42 -7.37
C SER A 278 16.30 -29.91 -6.31
N ILE A 279 16.14 -28.66 -5.87
CA ILE A 279 16.98 -28.02 -4.86
C ILE A 279 16.23 -27.71 -3.55
N GLY A 280 14.94 -28.08 -3.46
CA GLY A 280 14.10 -27.80 -2.30
C GLY A 280 13.82 -26.30 -2.08
N ALA A 281 13.69 -25.53 -3.15
CA ALA A 281 13.36 -24.11 -3.11
C ALA A 281 11.85 -23.86 -3.26
N PHE A 282 11.38 -22.74 -2.71
CA PHE A 282 10.09 -22.18 -3.08
C PHE A 282 10.14 -21.66 -4.53
N LEU A 283 9.02 -21.81 -5.25
CA LEU A 283 8.79 -21.13 -6.51
C LEU A 283 7.76 -20.03 -6.26
N MET A 284 8.14 -18.79 -6.56
CA MET A 284 7.27 -17.63 -6.47
C MET A 284 6.99 -17.10 -7.87
N MET A 285 5.72 -16.87 -8.19
CA MET A 285 5.33 -16.19 -9.43
C MET A 285 5.04 -14.71 -9.13
N ASP A 286 5.79 -13.80 -9.74
CA ASP A 286 5.45 -12.39 -9.80
C ASP A 286 4.79 -12.10 -11.16
N MET A 287 3.44 -12.14 -11.15
CA MET A 287 2.61 -11.94 -12.34
C MET A 287 2.17 -10.49 -12.56
N ALA A 288 2.83 -9.49 -11.97
CA ALA A 288 2.37 -8.09 -11.99
C ALA A 288 1.93 -7.61 -13.39
N HIS A 289 2.76 -7.82 -14.41
CA HIS A 289 2.50 -7.39 -15.79
C HIS A 289 1.43 -8.19 -16.53
N ILE A 290 1.16 -9.44 -16.14
CA ILE A 290 0.26 -10.35 -16.86
C ILE A 290 -0.99 -10.72 -16.05
N SER A 291 -1.15 -10.21 -14.83
CA SER A 291 -2.24 -10.57 -13.92
C SER A 291 -3.63 -10.45 -14.54
N GLY A 292 -3.89 -9.40 -15.33
CA GLY A 292 -5.14 -9.23 -16.07
C GLY A 292 -5.34 -10.28 -17.18
N LEU A 293 -4.28 -10.67 -17.87
CA LEU A 293 -4.31 -11.71 -18.90
C LEU A 293 -4.59 -13.08 -18.29
N VAL A 294 -3.95 -13.39 -17.17
CA VAL A 294 -4.16 -14.63 -16.40
C VAL A 294 -5.59 -14.69 -15.86
N ALA A 295 -6.09 -13.60 -15.28
CA ALA A 295 -7.46 -13.50 -14.80
C ALA A 295 -8.48 -13.70 -15.94
N ALA A 296 -8.22 -13.14 -17.13
CA ALA A 296 -9.04 -13.34 -18.31
C ALA A 296 -8.91 -14.73 -18.95
N GLY A 297 -7.91 -15.53 -18.58
CA GLY A 297 -7.68 -16.87 -19.12
C GLY A 297 -7.19 -16.86 -20.58
N VAL A 298 -6.42 -15.83 -20.97
CA VAL A 298 -5.88 -15.67 -22.33
C VAL A 298 -4.38 -15.95 -22.43
N VAL A 299 -3.76 -16.30 -21.31
CA VAL A 299 -2.39 -16.84 -21.18
C VAL A 299 -2.41 -18.00 -20.20
#